data_AF-A0A3N4K9Z2-F1
#
_entry.id   AF-A0A3N4K9Z2-F1
#
_cell.length_a   1.000
_cell.length_b   1.000
_cell.length_c   1.000
_cell.angle_alpha   90.00
_cell.angle_beta   90.00
_cell.angle_gamma   90.00
#
_symmetry.space_group_name_H-M   'P 1'
#
loop_
_entity.id
_entity.type
_entity.pdbx_description
1 polymer ?
#
loop_
_entity_poly.entity_id
_entity_poly.type
_entity_poly.pdbx_seq_one_letter_code
_entity_poly.pdbx_strand_id
1 'polypeptide(L)' 'MCVEAFTEYPPLGRFAVRDMRQTVAVGVIKSVVKADKAGKVTKAAVKAGAKK' A
#
# COMPACT_ATOMS: atom_id res chain seq x y z
N MET A 1 -0.32 5.41 4.21
CA MET A 1 -0.49 5.34 2.75
C MET A 1 0.05 3.99 2.32
N CYS A 2 -0.78 3.13 1.72
CA CYS A 2 -0.36 1.81 1.26
C CYS A 2 -0.04 1.90 -0.23
N VAL A 3 1.20 1.57 -0.59
CA VAL A 3 1.71 1.55 -1.96
C VAL A 3 2.62 0.33 -2.11
N GLU A 4 2.73 -0.18 -3.33
CA GLU A 4 3.53 -1.37 -3.63
C GLU A 4 4.44 -1.11 -4.83
N ALA A 5 5.46 -1.95 -4.99
CA ALA A 5 6.29 -1.91 -6.19
C ALA A 5 5.45 -2.25 -7.43
N PHE A 6 5.66 -1.51 -8.52
CA PHE A 6 4.88 -1.66 -9.75
C PHE A 6 4.95 -3.07 -10.35
N THR A 7 6.07 -3.77 -10.17
CA THR A 7 6.25 -5.14 -10.67
C THR A 7 5.47 -6.18 -9.88
N GLU A 8 5.18 -5.93 -8.60
CA GLU A 8 4.46 -6.84 -7.72
C GLU A 8 2.95 -6.55 -7.74
N TYR A 9 2.57 -5.28 -7.61
CA TYR A 9 1.19 -4.82 -7.65
C TYR A 9 1.04 -3.59 -8.56
N PRO A 10 0.91 -3.79 -9.89
CA PRO A 10 0.88 -2.71 -10.88
C PRO A 10 -0.15 -1.60 -10.62
N PRO A 11 -1.38 -1.90 -10.14
CA PRO A 11 -2.37 -0.86 -9.84
C PRO A 11 -1.97 0.07 -8.69
N LEU A 12 -1.18 -0.41 -7.71
CA LEU A 12 -0.75 0.37 -6.54
C LEU A 12 0.60 1.05 -6.74
N GLY A 13 1.34 0.68 -7.79
CA GLY A 13 2.66 1.21 -8.10
C GLY A 13 2.67 2.40 -9.08
N ARG A 14 1.52 2.84 -9.60
CA ARG A 14 1.42 4.01 -10.50
C ARG A 14 0.92 5.23 -9.72
N PHE A 15 1.54 6.39 -9.93
CA PHE A 15 1.10 7.63 -9.28
C PHE A 15 1.20 8.84 -10.22
N ALA A 16 0.36 9.84 -9.95
CA ALA A 16 0.37 11.14 -10.61
C ALA A 16 0.64 12.23 -9.58
N VAL A 17 1.55 13.14 -9.91
CA VAL A 17 1.83 14.35 -9.11
C VAL A 17 1.00 15.47 -9.69
N ARG A 18 0.17 16.10 -8.86
CA ARG A 18 -0.69 17.21 -9.27
C ARG A 18 -0.34 18.47 -8.51
N ASP A 19 -0.24 19.59 -9.22
CA ASP A 19 -0.18 20.93 -8.65
C ASP A 19 -1.18 21.84 -9.38
N MET A 20 -1.89 22.71 -8.64
CA MET A 20 -2.90 23.63 -9.17
C MET A 20 -3.86 23.03 -10.24
N ARG A 21 -4.49 21.88 -9.94
CA ARG A 21 -5.41 21.14 -10.85
C ARG A 21 -4.76 20.59 -12.13
N GLN A 22 -3.46 20.74 -12.31
CA GLN A 22 -2.70 20.21 -13.45
C GLN A 22 -1.82 19.04 -13.00
N THR A 23 -1.52 18.12 -13.92
CA THR A 23 -0.59 17.01 -13.66
C THR A 23 0.81 17.47 -14.02
N VAL A 24 1.69 17.57 -13.03
CA VAL A 24 3.07 18.03 -13.21
C VAL A 24 4.04 16.87 -13.51
N ALA A 25 3.71 15.66 -13.06
CA ALA A 25 4.50 14.46 -13.34
C ALA A 25 3.68 13.16 -13.20
N VAL A 26 4.18 12.09 -13.80
CA VAL A 26 3.68 10.70 -13.65
C VAL A 26 4.87 9.79 -13.35
N GLY A 27 4.68 8.78 -12.48
CA GLY A 27 5.75 7.87 -12.11
C GLY A 27 5.29 6.47 -11.73
N VAL A 28 6.26 5.55 -11.66
CA VAL A 28 6.09 4.18 -11.16
C VAL A 28 7.03 3.91 -9.99
N ILE A 29 6.54 3.16 -9.01
CA ILE A 29 7.28 2.80 -7.79
C ILE A 29 8.15 1.57 -8.05
N LYS A 30 9.46 1.69 -7.81
CA LYS A 30 10.43 0.59 -8.00
C LYS A 30 10.61 -0.27 -6.74
N SER A 31 10.63 0.34 -5.57
CA SER A 31 10.81 -0.33 -4.28
C SER A 31 10.08 0.45 -3.19
N VAL A 32 9.68 -0.25 -2.13
CA VAL A 32 8.98 0.31 -0.97
C VAL A 32 9.63 -0.20 0.31
N VAL A 33 10.00 0.71 1.21
CA VAL A 33 10.36 0.35 2.59
C VAL A 33 9.08 0.31 3.41
N LYS A 34 8.63 -0.89 3.77
CA LYS A 34 7.39 -1.08 4.52
C LYS A 34 7.62 -0.77 6.00
N ALA A 35 6.69 -0.06 6.61
CA ALA A 35 6.71 0.18 8.05
C ALA A 35 5.96 -0.95 8.75
N ASP A 36 6.64 -1.66 9.65
CA ASP A 36 6.02 -2.66 10.51
C ASP A 36 5.29 -1.97 11.66
N LYS A 37 3.97 -1.80 11.49
CA LYS A 37 3.07 -1.39 12.57
C LYS A 37 1.98 -2.44 12.71
N ALA A 38 2.03 -3.18 13.82
CA ALA A 38 0.96 -4.11 14.16
C ALA A 38 -0.34 -3.35 14.42
N GLY A 39 -1.39 -3.68 13.67
CA GLY A 39 -2.73 -3.18 13.89
C GLY A 39 -3.42 -3.87 15.07
N LYS A 40 -4.47 -3.25 15.61
CA LYS A 40 -5.31 -3.87 16.66
C LYS A 40 -6.00 -5.11 16.09
N VAL A 41 -5.68 -6.28 16.64
CA VAL A 41 -6.31 -7.54 16.26
C VAL A 41 -7.70 -7.66 16.91
N THR A 42 -8.72 -8.00 16.12
CA THR A 42 -10.08 -8.17 16.63
C THR A 42 -10.27 -9.55 17.26
N LYS A 43 -11.20 -9.67 18.22
CA LYS A 43 -11.51 -10.97 18.87
C LYS A 43 -11.91 -12.05 17.86
N ALA A 44 -12.61 -11.67 16.79
CA ALA A 44 -12.97 -12.58 15.70
C ALA A 44 -11.74 -13.11 14.95
N ALA A 45 -10.76 -12.24 14.65
CA ALA A 45 -9.51 -12.63 13.99
C ALA A 45 -8.67 -13.59 14.87
N VAL A 46 -8.61 -13.35 16.18
CA VAL A 46 -7.95 -14.27 17.13
C VAL A 46 -8.62 -15.64 17.11
N LYS A 47 -9.96 -15.69 17.13
CA LYS A 47 -10.72 -16.95 17.11
C LYS A 47 -10.58 -17.72 15.78
N ALA A 48 -10.42 -17.02 14.66
CA ALA A 48 -10.21 -17.64 13.35
C ALA A 48 -8.78 -18.18 13.19
N GLY A 49 -7.77 -17.46 13.69
CA GLY A 49 -6.37 -17.90 13.67
C GLY A 49 -6.13 -19.16 14.49
N ALA A 50 -6.82 -19.32 15.63
CA ALA A 50 -6.72 -20.50 16.49
C ALA A 50 -7.46 -21.75 15.95
N LYS A 51 -8.20 -21.63 14.83
CA LYS A 51 -8.87 -22.75 14.14
C LYS A 51 -8.12 -23.24 12.90
N LYS A 52 -6.99 -22.62 12.57
CA LYS A 52 -5.98 -23.18 11.68
C LYS A 52 -5.01 -24.01 12.50
#